data_AF-A0AAP8TUL8-F1
#
_entry.id   AF-A0AAP8TUL8-F1
#
_cell.length_a   1.000
_cell.length_b   1.000
_cell.length_c   1.000
_cell.angle_alpha   90.00
_cell.angle_beta   90.00
_cell.angle_gamma   90.00
#
_symmetry.space_group_name_H-M   'P 1'
#
loop_
_entity.id
_entity.type
_entity.pdbx_description
1 polymer ?
#
loop_
_entity_poly.entity_id
_entity_poly.type
_entity_poly.pdbx_seq_one_letter_code
_entity_poly.pdbx_strand_id
1 'polypeptide(L)'
;MAWFLPRFDVNDNSMTPQERRATWGLGTVFSLRMLGMFMVLPVLTTYGMALNGASEALIGIAIGIYGLAQAVFQIPFGLVSDRIGRKPLIVGGLLIFALGSVIAAVTDSIWGVILGRALQGSGAIAAAVMALLSDLTREQNRTKAMAFIGVSFGITFAIAMVLGPIITHALGLHALFWMIAVLALAGIVITLAVVPSADTHLLNRESSIVRGSFRKVLSNSRLLKLNFGIMCLHILLMSSFVALPLAMEKAGLAASEHWIVYLVTMLVSFAAVVPFIIYAEKYRRMKQVFMGCVAVLFCAEVLLWLSGAHLWGIIAGVQLFFMAFNVMEAILPSLISKESPAGYKGTAMGVYSTSQFIGVAIGGSLGGWLYGLQGAGLVFIAGAVLAAVWFLVSSTMKEPPYVSSLRITLSELAVKDSALESRLKAQPGVAEAIVVPEERSAYVKVDTKQTNRGQLEALVNSL
;
A
#
# COMPACT_ATOMS: atom_id res chain seq x y z
N MET A 1 -15.09 -26.81 -42.71
CA MET A 1 -14.37 -25.53 -42.66
C MET A 1 -14.67 -24.84 -41.32
N ALA A 2 -14.13 -25.38 -40.22
CA ALA A 2 -14.36 -24.85 -38.86
C ALA A 2 -13.21 -25.33 -37.93
N TRP A 3 -12.00 -24.81 -38.13
CA TRP A 3 -10.82 -25.20 -37.34
C TRP A 3 -9.87 -24.03 -37.04
N PHE A 4 -10.38 -22.81 -36.87
CA PHE A 4 -9.59 -21.70 -36.34
C PHE A 4 -10.45 -20.77 -35.48
N LEU A 5 -10.68 -21.15 -34.23
CA LEU A 5 -10.88 -20.17 -33.17
C LEU A 5 -9.84 -20.47 -32.09
N PRO A 6 -8.93 -19.53 -31.77
CA PRO A 6 -8.05 -19.71 -30.64
C PRO A 6 -8.92 -19.72 -29.38
N ARG A 7 -9.05 -20.87 -28.73
CA ARG A 7 -9.50 -20.95 -27.33
C ARG A 7 -8.46 -20.23 -26.48
N PHE A 8 -8.59 -18.92 -26.33
CA PHE A 8 -8.02 -18.24 -25.18
C PHE A 8 -8.88 -18.61 -23.98
N ASP A 9 -8.53 -19.72 -23.32
CA ASP A 9 -8.94 -19.96 -21.93
C ASP A 9 -8.23 -18.90 -21.07
N VAL A 10 -8.72 -17.66 -21.12
CA VAL A 10 -8.30 -16.61 -20.19
C VAL A 10 -8.95 -16.99 -18.87
N ASN A 11 -8.20 -17.68 -18.02
CA ASN A 11 -8.57 -17.79 -16.62
C ASN A 11 -8.70 -16.34 -16.09
N ASP A 12 -9.93 -15.85 -15.94
CA ASP A 12 -10.23 -14.44 -15.63
C ASP A 12 -9.61 -13.99 -14.28
N ASN A 13 -9.19 -14.97 -13.45
CA ASN A 13 -8.49 -14.79 -12.18
C ASN A 13 -6.95 -14.79 -12.30
N SER A 14 -6.37 -14.98 -13.49
CA SER A 14 -4.92 -14.86 -13.72
C SER A 14 -4.56 -13.42 -14.06
N MET A 15 -3.34 -12.97 -13.71
CA MET A 15 -2.87 -11.64 -14.10
C MET A 15 -2.47 -11.62 -15.58
N THR A 16 -2.93 -10.63 -16.33
CA THR A 16 -2.46 -10.41 -17.71
C THR A 16 -1.00 -9.97 -17.73
N PRO A 17 -0.30 -10.09 -18.87
CA PRO A 17 1.07 -9.55 -19.01
C PRO A 17 1.17 -8.06 -18.66
N GLN A 18 0.13 -7.27 -19.00
CA GLN A 18 0.07 -5.84 -18.67
C GLN A 18 -0.12 -5.62 -17.16
N GLU A 19 -0.99 -6.38 -16.50
CA GLU A 19 -1.19 -6.32 -15.04
C GLU A 19 0.09 -6.71 -14.29
N ARG A 20 0.80 -7.74 -14.77
CA ARG A 20 2.11 -8.13 -14.22
C ARG A 20 3.12 -7.01 -14.41
N ARG A 21 3.25 -6.46 -15.62
CA ARG A 21 4.17 -5.35 -15.92
C ARG A 21 3.86 -4.11 -15.07
N ALA A 22 2.59 -3.79 -14.87
CA ALA A 22 2.15 -2.70 -13.99
C ALA A 22 2.51 -2.97 -12.52
N THR A 23 2.24 -4.18 -12.03
CA THR A 23 2.53 -4.59 -10.65
C THR A 23 4.03 -4.54 -10.35
N TRP A 24 4.86 -5.13 -11.21
CA TRP A 24 6.31 -5.09 -11.08
C TRP A 24 6.85 -3.67 -11.22
N GLY A 25 6.46 -2.94 -12.26
CA GLY A 25 6.94 -1.57 -12.50
C GLY A 25 6.62 -0.63 -11.34
N LEU A 26 5.35 -0.56 -10.92
CA LEU A 26 4.92 0.33 -9.84
C LEU A 26 5.44 -0.12 -8.49
N GLY A 27 5.49 -1.42 -8.22
CA GLY A 27 6.07 -1.92 -6.98
C GLY A 27 7.56 -1.63 -6.88
N THR A 28 8.34 -1.82 -7.95
CA THR A 28 9.76 -1.43 -7.96
C THR A 28 9.95 0.06 -7.75
N VAL A 29 9.16 0.92 -8.42
CA VAL A 29 9.23 2.38 -8.19
C VAL A 29 8.95 2.73 -6.72
N PHE A 30 7.96 2.07 -6.12
CA PHE A 30 7.63 2.27 -4.72
C PHE A 30 8.75 1.79 -3.80
N SER A 31 9.32 0.61 -4.05
CA SER A 31 10.46 0.06 -3.31
C SER A 31 11.71 0.94 -3.40
N LEU A 32 12.06 1.46 -4.58
CA LEU A 32 13.24 2.32 -4.74
C LEU A 32 13.15 3.58 -3.87
N ARG A 33 11.96 4.19 -3.80
CA ARG A 33 11.71 5.32 -2.89
C ARG A 33 11.78 4.90 -1.43
N MET A 34 11.11 3.80 -1.06
CA MET A 34 11.10 3.31 0.33
C MET A 34 12.50 2.92 0.80
N LEU A 35 13.35 2.40 -0.09
CA LEU A 35 14.74 2.09 0.19
C LEU A 35 15.48 3.36 0.65
N GLY A 36 15.33 4.46 -0.09
CA GLY A 36 15.91 5.74 0.31
C GLY A 36 15.35 6.29 1.62
N MET A 37 14.05 6.12 1.88
CA MET A 37 13.46 6.50 3.16
C MET A 37 14.05 5.71 4.33
N PHE A 38 14.15 4.39 4.21
CA PHE A 38 14.53 3.50 5.30
C PHE A 38 16.03 3.50 5.60
N MET A 39 16.89 3.60 4.58
CA MET A 39 18.34 3.61 4.80
C MET A 39 18.79 4.80 5.66
N VAL A 40 18.10 5.93 5.53
CA VAL A 40 18.43 7.18 6.24
C VAL A 40 18.12 7.07 7.73
N LEU A 41 17.17 6.22 8.16
CA LEU A 41 16.76 6.11 9.56
C LEU A 41 17.90 5.69 10.50
N PRO A 42 18.50 4.50 10.37
CA PRO A 42 19.61 4.09 11.24
C PRO A 42 20.87 4.93 11.01
N VAL A 43 21.04 5.45 9.80
CA VAL A 43 22.21 6.24 9.44
C VAL A 43 22.22 7.59 10.14
N LEU A 44 21.09 8.31 10.19
CA LEU A 44 21.05 9.61 10.88
C LEU A 44 21.20 9.48 12.38
N THR A 45 20.70 8.39 12.99
CA THR A 45 20.91 8.15 14.43
C THR A 45 22.36 7.87 14.78
N THR A 46 23.13 7.27 13.87
CA THR A 46 24.54 6.91 14.12
C THR A 46 25.53 8.00 13.66
N TYR A 47 25.31 8.59 12.49
CA TYR A 47 26.25 9.51 11.83
C TYR A 47 25.79 10.97 11.87
N GLY A 48 24.54 11.25 12.25
CA GLY A 48 23.98 12.60 12.17
C GLY A 48 24.66 13.63 13.08
N MET A 49 25.28 13.18 14.18
CA MET A 49 26.01 14.06 15.11
C MET A 49 27.29 14.66 14.51
N ALA A 50 27.79 14.10 13.40
CA ALA A 50 28.95 14.65 12.69
C ALA A 50 28.61 15.88 11.84
N LEU A 51 27.32 16.21 11.66
CA LEU A 51 26.89 17.37 10.87
C LEU A 51 27.04 18.68 11.67
N ASN A 52 27.34 19.77 10.96
CA ASN A 52 27.46 21.09 11.57
C ASN A 52 26.13 21.54 12.18
N GLY A 53 26.19 21.90 13.47
CA GLY A 53 25.02 22.34 14.25
C GLY A 53 24.09 21.20 14.69
N ALA A 54 24.52 19.95 14.59
CA ALA A 54 23.70 18.80 14.99
C ALA A 54 23.45 18.75 16.50
N SER A 55 22.25 18.34 16.84
CA SER A 55 21.84 17.92 18.18
C SER A 55 20.90 16.73 18.05
N GLU A 56 20.75 15.93 19.10
CA GLU A 56 19.82 14.79 19.10
C GLU A 56 18.40 15.22 18.71
N ALA A 57 17.96 16.38 19.21
CA ALA A 57 16.67 16.97 18.86
C ALA A 57 16.56 17.29 17.36
N LEU A 58 17.60 17.88 16.76
CA LEU A 58 17.60 18.22 15.32
C LEU A 58 17.70 16.98 14.43
N ILE A 59 18.41 15.94 14.86
CA ILE A 59 18.42 14.63 14.18
C ILE A 59 17.03 14.00 14.20
N GLY A 60 16.37 14.03 15.37
CA GLY A 60 14.98 13.59 15.50
C GLY A 60 14.03 14.36 14.57
N ILE A 61 14.20 15.68 14.48
CA ILE A 61 13.46 16.53 13.53
C ILE A 61 13.77 16.14 12.08
N ALA A 62 15.03 15.91 11.70
CA ALA A 62 15.41 15.51 10.34
C ALA A 62 14.78 14.17 9.92
N ILE A 63 14.62 13.24 10.86
CA ILE A 63 13.92 11.98 10.64
C ILE A 63 12.41 12.21 10.52
N GLY A 64 11.82 12.95 11.46
CA GLY A 64 10.37 13.15 11.57
C GLY A 64 9.76 14.06 10.50
N ILE A 65 10.47 15.12 10.09
CA ILE A 65 10.00 16.12 9.11
C ILE A 65 9.64 15.48 7.76
N TYR A 66 10.35 14.42 7.38
CA TYR A 66 10.03 13.63 6.18
C TYR A 66 8.62 13.05 6.26
N GLY A 67 8.29 12.39 7.38
CA GLY A 67 6.98 11.77 7.58
C GLY A 67 5.87 12.80 7.66
N LEU A 68 6.12 13.94 8.32
CA LEU A 68 5.18 15.06 8.41
C LEU A 68 4.88 15.66 7.03
N ALA A 69 5.92 16.02 6.28
CA ALA A 69 5.77 16.56 4.93
C ALA A 69 5.04 15.56 4.02
N GLN A 70 5.36 14.27 4.13
CA GLN A 70 4.68 13.23 3.38
C GLN A 70 3.18 13.21 3.71
N ALA A 71 2.78 13.18 4.99
CA ALA A 71 1.38 13.19 5.39
C ALA A 71 0.61 14.43 4.88
N VAL A 72 1.23 15.61 4.93
CA VAL A 72 0.62 16.88 4.48
C VAL A 72 0.36 16.88 2.97
N PHE A 73 1.33 16.43 2.16
CA PHE A 73 1.22 16.49 0.70
C PHE A 73 0.54 15.27 0.07
N GLN A 74 0.36 14.18 0.83
CA GLN A 74 -0.24 12.94 0.34
C GLN A 74 -1.67 13.11 -0.21
N ILE A 75 -2.56 13.80 0.51
CA ILE A 75 -3.95 14.05 0.07
C ILE A 75 -3.98 15.04 -1.11
N PRO A 76 -3.33 16.22 -1.04
CA PRO A 76 -3.26 17.15 -2.17
C PRO A 76 -2.76 16.48 -3.44
N PHE A 77 -1.66 15.73 -3.37
CA PHE A 77 -1.10 15.05 -4.52
C PHE A 77 -1.99 13.91 -4.99
N GLY A 78 -2.65 13.16 -4.11
CA GLY A 78 -3.69 12.19 -4.50
C GLY A 78 -4.78 12.83 -5.38
N LEU A 79 -5.29 14.00 -4.98
CA LEU A 79 -6.31 14.75 -5.72
C LEU A 79 -5.78 15.36 -7.03
N VAL A 80 -4.56 15.90 -7.03
CA VAL A 80 -3.91 16.39 -8.25
C VAL A 80 -3.69 15.23 -9.23
N SER A 81 -3.35 14.03 -8.75
CA SER A 81 -3.17 12.82 -9.58
C SER A 81 -4.43 12.45 -10.37
N ASP A 82 -5.59 12.66 -9.75
CA ASP A 82 -6.89 12.40 -10.37
C ASP A 82 -7.21 13.46 -11.46
N ARG A 83 -6.56 14.64 -11.43
CA ARG A 83 -6.79 15.75 -12.39
C ARG A 83 -5.80 15.81 -13.53
N ILE A 84 -4.49 15.82 -13.24
CA ILE A 84 -3.43 15.99 -14.25
C ILE A 84 -2.92 14.65 -14.80
N GLY A 85 -3.39 13.55 -14.22
CA GLY A 85 -2.95 12.19 -14.51
C GLY A 85 -1.93 11.67 -13.50
N ARG A 86 -1.96 10.34 -13.32
CA ARG A 86 -1.18 9.67 -12.27
C ARG A 86 0.31 9.58 -12.59
N LYS A 87 0.64 9.21 -13.82
CA LYS A 87 2.03 9.02 -14.27
C LYS A 87 2.85 10.32 -14.22
N PRO A 88 2.36 11.48 -14.71
CA PRO A 88 3.05 12.77 -14.55
C PRO A 88 3.29 13.15 -13.08
N LEU A 89 2.31 12.92 -12.20
CA LEU A 89 2.46 13.23 -10.79
C LEU A 89 3.52 12.34 -10.11
N ILE A 90 3.57 11.04 -10.42
CA ILE A 90 4.60 10.14 -9.89
C ILE A 90 5.99 10.66 -10.27
N VAL A 91 6.18 11.04 -11.53
CA VAL A 91 7.45 11.62 -12.01
C VAL A 91 7.77 12.92 -11.28
N GLY A 92 6.82 13.85 -11.17
CA GLY A 92 7.00 15.10 -10.44
C GLY A 92 7.37 14.90 -8.97
N GLY A 93 6.71 13.98 -8.27
CA GLY A 93 7.03 13.63 -6.89
C GLY A 93 8.42 13.02 -6.73
N LEU A 94 8.84 12.14 -7.66
CA LEU A 94 10.19 11.58 -7.68
C LEU A 94 11.27 12.63 -7.99
N LEU A 95 10.98 13.63 -8.82
CA LEU A 95 11.88 14.77 -9.06
C LEU A 95 12.08 15.61 -7.80
N ILE A 96 10.99 15.95 -7.09
CA ILE A 96 11.07 16.65 -5.81
C ILE A 96 11.87 15.82 -4.79
N PHE A 97 11.66 14.51 -4.77
CA PHE A 97 12.41 13.60 -3.91
C PHE A 97 13.90 13.58 -4.25
N ALA A 98 14.25 13.48 -5.53
CA ALA A 98 15.64 13.53 -5.99
C ALA A 98 16.30 14.88 -5.63
N LEU A 99 15.60 15.99 -5.83
CA LEU A 99 16.08 17.33 -5.47
C LEU A 99 16.37 17.45 -3.97
N GLY A 100 15.43 16.99 -3.13
CA GLY A 100 15.64 16.95 -1.67
C GLY A 100 16.85 16.09 -1.29
N SER A 101 17.06 14.98 -2.00
CA SER A 101 18.23 14.13 -1.81
C SER A 101 19.54 14.81 -2.23
N VAL A 102 19.56 15.52 -3.35
CA VAL A 102 20.74 16.28 -3.78
C VAL A 102 21.08 17.36 -2.76
N ILE A 103 20.09 18.09 -2.24
CA ILE A 103 20.30 19.11 -1.19
C ILE A 103 20.94 18.48 0.06
N ALA A 104 20.43 17.33 0.51
CA ALA A 104 21.00 16.61 1.65
C ALA A 104 22.40 16.01 1.35
N ALA A 105 22.71 15.73 0.09
CA ALA A 105 24.00 15.19 -0.32
C ALA A 105 25.11 16.23 -0.37
N VAL A 106 24.81 17.49 -0.67
CA VAL A 106 25.81 18.56 -0.84
C VAL A 106 26.04 19.41 0.42
N THR A 107 25.21 19.25 1.45
CA THR A 107 25.26 20.04 2.68
C THR A 107 26.04 19.35 3.78
N ASP A 108 26.89 20.10 4.50
CA ASP A 108 27.55 19.64 5.72
C ASP A 108 26.78 20.04 7.00
N SER A 109 25.65 20.73 6.86
CA SER A 109 24.81 21.21 7.98
C SER A 109 23.56 20.36 8.18
N ILE A 110 23.20 20.13 9.45
CA ILE A 110 21.95 19.45 9.82
C ILE A 110 20.71 20.15 9.26
N TRP A 111 20.73 21.49 9.15
CA TRP A 111 19.61 22.26 8.62
C TRP A 111 19.39 22.01 7.13
N GLY A 112 20.48 21.84 6.37
CA GLY A 112 20.39 21.43 4.97
C GLY A 112 19.83 20.01 4.82
N VAL A 113 20.22 19.09 5.72
CA VAL A 113 19.64 17.73 5.75
C VAL A 113 18.15 17.78 6.10
N ILE A 114 17.74 18.57 7.10
CA ILE A 114 16.33 18.76 7.46
C ILE A 114 15.52 19.27 6.26
N LEU A 115 16.02 20.28 5.55
CA LEU A 115 15.38 20.81 4.34
C LEU A 115 15.28 19.74 3.24
N GLY A 116 16.37 19.02 2.98
CA GLY A 116 16.39 17.94 2.00
C GLY A 116 15.39 16.82 2.34
N ARG A 117 15.28 16.46 3.62
CA ARG A 117 14.33 15.47 4.14
C ARG A 117 12.89 15.93 4.04
N ALA A 118 12.61 17.21 4.33
CA ALA A 118 11.30 17.80 4.14
C ALA A 118 10.87 17.75 2.66
N LEU A 119 11.79 18.07 1.75
CA LEU A 119 11.55 17.98 0.30
C LEU A 119 11.32 16.53 -0.14
N GLN A 120 12.16 15.58 0.29
CA GLN A 120 11.95 14.15 0.05
C GLN A 120 10.55 13.69 0.50
N GLY A 121 10.13 14.07 1.70
CA GLY A 121 8.80 13.77 2.21
C GLY A 121 7.69 14.37 1.35
N SER A 122 7.84 15.66 0.99
CA SER A 122 6.85 16.43 0.23
C SER A 122 6.57 15.87 -1.17
N GLY A 123 7.55 15.20 -1.80
CA GLY A 123 7.40 14.56 -3.11
C GLY A 123 6.50 13.32 -3.10
N ALA A 124 5.40 13.30 -2.37
CA ALA A 124 4.55 12.16 -2.04
C ALA A 124 3.92 11.45 -3.27
N ILE A 125 4.32 10.19 -3.52
CA ILE A 125 3.79 9.42 -4.68
C ILE A 125 2.84 8.27 -4.31
N ALA A 126 2.70 7.90 -3.03
CA ALA A 126 2.06 6.61 -2.69
C ALA A 126 0.61 6.52 -3.18
N ALA A 127 -0.15 7.61 -3.06
CA ALA A 127 -1.54 7.69 -3.50
C ALA A 127 -1.66 7.48 -5.01
N ALA A 128 -0.77 8.14 -5.77
CA ALA A 128 -0.75 8.07 -7.22
C ALA A 128 -0.31 6.68 -7.71
N VAL A 129 0.69 6.07 -7.06
CA VAL A 129 1.17 4.72 -7.35
C VAL A 129 0.09 3.68 -7.08
N MET A 130 -0.52 3.69 -5.88
CA MET A 130 -1.56 2.72 -5.50
C MET A 130 -2.81 2.87 -6.37
N ALA A 131 -3.21 4.12 -6.68
CA ALA A 131 -4.35 4.36 -7.53
C ALA A 131 -4.08 3.98 -9.00
N LEU A 132 -2.85 4.21 -9.51
CA LEU A 132 -2.48 3.78 -10.87
C LEU A 132 -2.41 2.26 -10.95
N LEU A 133 -1.88 1.60 -9.93
CA LEU A 133 -1.87 0.14 -9.86
C LEU A 133 -3.30 -0.42 -9.87
N SER A 134 -4.22 0.21 -9.15
CA SER A 134 -5.65 -0.13 -9.18
C SER A 134 -6.32 0.11 -10.53
N ASP A 135 -5.93 1.15 -11.25
CA ASP A 135 -6.47 1.47 -12.57
C ASP A 135 -5.95 0.50 -13.64
N LEU A 136 -4.72 0.03 -13.49
CA LEU A 136 -4.08 -0.93 -14.39
C LEU A 136 -4.34 -2.40 -14.02
N THR A 137 -5.08 -2.66 -12.93
CA THR A 137 -5.41 -4.02 -12.49
C THR A 137 -6.90 -4.23 -12.30
N ARG A 138 -7.41 -5.35 -12.83
CA ARG A 138 -8.81 -5.76 -12.68
C ARG A 138 -9.12 -6.05 -11.23
N GLU A 139 -10.39 -5.87 -10.85
CA GLU A 139 -10.84 -5.95 -9.45
C GLU A 139 -10.48 -7.27 -8.76
N GLN A 140 -10.56 -8.39 -9.48
CA GLN A 140 -10.19 -9.72 -9.01
C GLN A 140 -8.68 -9.96 -8.83
N ASN A 141 -7.82 -9.03 -9.30
CA ASN A 141 -6.37 -9.12 -9.17
C ASN A 141 -5.77 -8.00 -8.31
N ARG A 142 -6.57 -7.00 -7.91
CA ARG A 142 -6.11 -5.86 -7.10
C ARG A 142 -5.48 -6.30 -5.78
N THR A 143 -6.04 -7.28 -5.09
CA THR A 143 -5.47 -7.77 -3.81
C THR A 143 -4.10 -8.40 -4.01
N LYS A 144 -3.88 -9.16 -5.09
CA LYS A 144 -2.57 -9.73 -5.44
C LYS A 144 -1.55 -8.64 -5.78
N ALA A 145 -1.97 -7.61 -6.51
CA ALA A 145 -1.13 -6.48 -6.86
C ALA A 145 -0.72 -5.68 -5.60
N MET A 146 -1.66 -5.44 -4.69
CA MET A 146 -1.39 -4.76 -3.41
C MET A 146 -0.56 -5.63 -2.45
N ALA A 147 -0.73 -6.96 -2.49
CA ALA A 147 0.14 -7.87 -1.76
C ALA A 147 1.60 -7.74 -2.19
N PHE A 148 1.85 -7.57 -3.50
CA PHE A 148 3.19 -7.32 -4.00
C PHE A 148 3.78 -6.03 -3.40
N ILE A 149 2.99 -4.95 -3.30
CA ILE A 149 3.41 -3.72 -2.64
C ILE A 149 3.76 -3.97 -1.17
N GLY A 150 2.88 -4.64 -0.41
CA GLY A 150 3.11 -4.96 1.01
C GLY A 150 4.36 -5.81 1.23
N VAL A 151 4.53 -6.89 0.46
CA VAL A 151 5.73 -7.75 0.51
C VAL A 151 6.99 -6.95 0.17
N SER A 152 6.92 -6.11 -0.85
CA SER A 152 8.04 -5.26 -1.25
C SER A 152 8.46 -4.29 -0.16
N PHE A 153 7.53 -3.82 0.69
CA PHE A 153 7.81 -2.93 1.81
C PHE A 153 8.72 -3.60 2.84
N GLY A 154 8.37 -4.83 3.26
CA GLY A 154 9.17 -5.60 4.21
C GLY A 154 10.55 -5.99 3.66
N ILE A 155 10.62 -6.45 2.40
CA ILE A 155 11.91 -6.76 1.75
C ILE A 155 12.79 -5.51 1.67
N THR A 156 12.22 -4.39 1.25
CA THR A 156 12.94 -3.12 1.12
C THR A 156 13.45 -2.65 2.48
N PHE A 157 12.64 -2.75 3.54
CA PHE A 157 13.06 -2.41 4.90
C PHE A 157 14.23 -3.27 5.37
N ALA A 158 14.17 -4.58 5.18
CA ALA A 158 15.27 -5.49 5.56
C ALA A 158 16.57 -5.16 4.81
N ILE A 159 16.50 -4.94 3.49
CA ILE A 159 17.67 -4.53 2.69
C ILE A 159 18.19 -3.18 3.17
N ALA A 160 17.31 -2.21 3.44
CA ALA A 160 17.67 -0.86 3.86
C ALA A 160 18.45 -0.84 5.18
N MET A 161 18.01 -1.62 6.17
CA MET A 161 18.62 -1.69 7.50
C MET A 161 20.07 -2.23 7.45
N VAL A 162 20.37 -3.10 6.48
CA VAL A 162 21.71 -3.65 6.27
C VAL A 162 22.55 -2.72 5.39
N LEU A 163 22.00 -2.35 4.23
CA LEU A 163 22.75 -1.65 3.19
C LEU A 163 23.02 -0.18 3.57
N GLY A 164 22.13 0.47 4.32
CA GLY A 164 22.27 1.87 4.74
C GLY A 164 23.55 2.13 5.54
N PRO A 165 23.77 1.44 6.67
CA PRO A 165 24.99 1.56 7.45
C PRO A 165 26.25 1.16 6.68
N ILE A 166 26.22 0.08 5.89
CA ILE A 166 27.38 -0.39 5.11
C ILE A 166 27.87 0.69 4.13
N ILE A 167 26.94 1.27 3.36
CA ILE A 167 27.28 2.29 2.36
C ILE A 167 27.80 3.55 3.04
N THR A 168 27.15 3.97 4.12
CA THR A 168 27.54 5.19 4.83
C THR A 168 28.89 5.04 5.53
N HIS A 169 29.18 3.87 6.09
CA HIS A 169 30.49 3.59 6.69
C HIS A 169 31.61 3.60 5.64
N ALA A 170 31.38 3.05 4.45
CA ALA A 170 32.40 2.94 3.41
C ALA A 170 32.60 4.23 2.61
N LEU A 171 31.54 4.99 2.34
CA LEU A 171 31.54 6.12 1.39
C LEU A 171 31.10 7.46 2.01
N GLY A 172 30.65 7.46 3.27
CA GLY A 172 30.17 8.63 3.99
C GLY A 172 28.69 8.94 3.79
N LEU A 173 28.18 9.87 4.60
CA LEU A 173 26.76 10.26 4.63
C LEU A 173 26.29 10.91 3.32
N HIS A 174 27.14 11.73 2.70
CA HIS A 174 26.86 12.41 1.43
C HIS A 174 26.63 11.40 0.30
N ALA A 175 27.44 10.34 0.24
CA ALA A 175 27.32 9.30 -0.77
C ALA A 175 25.99 8.54 -0.68
N LEU A 176 25.47 8.32 0.55
CA LEU A 176 24.14 7.74 0.74
C LEU A 176 23.07 8.59 0.07
N PHE A 177 23.06 9.90 0.28
CA PHE A 177 22.07 10.79 -0.33
C PHE A 177 22.23 10.94 -1.84
N TRP A 178 23.45 10.89 -2.38
CA TRP A 178 23.66 10.80 -3.83
C TRP A 178 23.08 9.52 -4.42
N MET A 179 23.31 8.38 -3.79
CA MET A 179 22.72 7.12 -4.22
C MET A 179 21.18 7.17 -4.17
N ILE A 180 20.59 7.76 -3.12
CA ILE A 180 19.13 7.93 -3.03
C ILE A 180 18.60 8.80 -4.18
N ALA A 181 19.33 9.84 -4.60
CA ALA A 181 18.98 10.63 -5.78
C ALA A 181 18.99 9.76 -7.05
N VAL A 182 20.03 8.93 -7.23
CA VAL A 182 20.13 7.99 -8.36
C VAL A 182 18.98 6.97 -8.36
N LEU A 183 18.61 6.43 -7.19
CA LEU A 183 17.46 5.52 -7.07
C LEU A 183 16.14 6.20 -7.47
N ALA A 184 15.97 7.48 -7.14
CA ALA A 184 14.80 8.27 -7.54
C ALA A 184 14.76 8.50 -9.06
N LEU A 185 15.91 8.82 -9.68
CA LEU A 185 16.03 8.94 -11.13
C LEU A 185 15.75 7.60 -11.84
N ALA A 186 16.26 6.49 -11.30
CA ALA A 186 15.93 5.15 -11.79
C ALA A 186 14.42 4.88 -11.70
N GLY A 187 13.77 5.28 -10.60
CA GLY A 187 12.32 5.23 -10.45
C GLY A 187 11.57 6.03 -11.53
N ILE A 188 12.08 7.20 -11.93
CA ILE A 188 11.50 7.98 -13.04
C ILE A 188 11.63 7.23 -14.35
N VAL A 189 12.82 6.69 -14.67
CA VAL A 189 13.05 5.91 -15.89
C VAL A 189 12.12 4.70 -15.95
N ILE A 190 11.98 3.94 -14.85
CA ILE A 190 11.06 2.79 -14.77
C ILE A 190 9.61 3.25 -14.94
N THR A 191 9.22 4.36 -14.32
CA THR A 191 7.87 4.92 -14.47
C THR A 191 7.58 5.24 -15.94
N LEU A 192 8.52 5.88 -16.64
CA LEU A 192 8.35 6.29 -18.03
C LEU A 192 8.37 5.10 -19.00
N ALA A 193 9.35 4.21 -18.86
CA ALA A 193 9.62 3.13 -19.82
C ALA A 193 8.85 1.82 -19.54
N VAL A 194 8.62 1.48 -18.26
CA VAL A 194 8.06 0.18 -17.87
C VAL A 194 6.58 0.27 -17.54
N VAL A 195 6.15 1.29 -16.78
CA VAL A 195 4.75 1.39 -16.34
C VAL A 195 3.84 1.73 -17.52
N PRO A 196 2.85 0.87 -17.85
CA PRO A 196 1.88 1.15 -18.91
C PRO A 196 1.11 2.45 -18.65
N SER A 197 0.75 3.16 -19.72
CA SER A 197 -0.25 4.22 -19.63
C SER A 197 -1.63 3.59 -19.48
N ALA A 198 -2.53 4.23 -18.74
CA ALA A 198 -3.93 3.83 -18.73
C ALA A 198 -4.58 4.38 -20.01
N ASP A 199 -4.98 3.50 -20.93
CA ASP A 199 -5.48 3.88 -22.27
C ASP A 199 -6.86 4.57 -22.25
N THR A 200 -7.52 4.63 -21.10
CA THR A 200 -8.72 5.43 -20.90
C THR A 200 -8.57 6.30 -19.67
N HIS A 201 -7.93 7.45 -19.87
CA HIS A 201 -8.35 8.60 -19.10
C HIS A 201 -9.82 8.86 -19.45
N LEU A 202 -10.75 8.27 -18.69
CA LEU A 202 -11.97 8.99 -18.34
C LEU A 202 -11.50 10.21 -17.51
N LEU A 203 -10.81 11.14 -18.17
CA LEU A 203 -10.74 12.52 -17.76
C LEU A 203 -12.20 12.85 -17.53
N ASN A 204 -12.57 12.98 -16.26
CA ASN A 204 -13.85 13.53 -15.89
C ASN A 204 -14.00 14.81 -16.71
N ARG A 205 -14.79 14.75 -17.79
CA ARG A 205 -15.36 15.92 -18.45
C ARG A 205 -16.23 16.73 -17.45
N GLU A 206 -16.41 16.21 -16.23
CA GLU A 206 -16.86 16.89 -15.03
C GLU A 206 -15.72 17.52 -14.19
N SER A 207 -14.73 18.16 -14.84
CA SER A 207 -13.76 19.03 -14.16
C SER A 207 -14.42 20.21 -13.41
N SER A 208 -15.73 20.36 -13.50
CA SER A 208 -16.54 21.40 -12.86
C SER A 208 -17.12 21.03 -11.47
N ILE A 209 -17.05 19.77 -11.00
CA ILE A 209 -17.62 19.40 -9.67
C ILE A 209 -16.51 19.26 -8.61
N VAL A 210 -15.78 20.36 -8.37
CA VAL A 210 -14.48 20.39 -7.68
C VAL A 210 -14.54 20.47 -6.13
N ARG A 211 -15.71 20.47 -5.48
CA ARG A 211 -15.80 20.45 -3.99
C ARG A 211 -16.75 19.40 -3.39
N GLY A 212 -17.73 18.91 -4.14
CA GLY A 212 -18.75 18.00 -3.60
C GLY A 212 -18.26 16.56 -3.35
N SER A 213 -17.34 16.06 -4.17
CA SER A 213 -16.95 14.64 -4.16
C SER A 213 -15.79 14.30 -3.21
N PHE A 214 -14.93 15.26 -2.85
CA PHE A 214 -13.96 15.07 -1.77
C PHE A 214 -14.66 14.79 -0.43
N ARG A 215 -15.74 15.55 -0.16
CA ARG A 215 -16.60 15.31 1.00
C ARG A 215 -17.23 13.91 0.95
N LYS A 216 -17.63 13.41 -0.23
CA LYS A 216 -18.16 12.04 -0.38
C LYS A 216 -17.16 10.96 0.03
N VAL A 217 -15.88 11.13 -0.29
CA VAL A 217 -14.82 10.18 0.13
C VAL A 217 -14.63 10.22 1.64
N LEU A 218 -14.50 11.42 2.22
CA LEU A 218 -14.31 11.60 3.66
C LEU A 218 -15.55 11.25 4.50
N SER A 219 -16.75 11.35 3.93
CA SER A 219 -18.00 11.01 4.63
C SER A 219 -18.45 9.56 4.41
N ASN A 220 -17.74 8.79 3.57
CA ASN A 220 -18.10 7.40 3.33
C ASN A 220 -17.71 6.55 4.54
N SER A 221 -18.73 6.08 5.27
CA SER A 221 -18.57 5.26 6.47
C SER A 221 -17.71 4.01 6.25
N ARG A 222 -17.74 3.40 5.06
CA ARG A 222 -16.90 2.22 4.75
C ARG A 222 -15.44 2.61 4.62
N LEU A 223 -15.14 3.68 3.90
CA LEU A 223 -13.77 4.19 3.74
C LEU A 223 -13.21 4.67 5.08
N LEU A 224 -14.02 5.34 5.91
CA LEU A 224 -13.60 5.76 7.25
C LEU A 224 -13.20 4.57 8.14
N LYS A 225 -13.95 3.46 8.12
CA LYS A 225 -13.59 2.25 8.89
C LYS A 225 -12.31 1.59 8.37
N LEU A 226 -12.09 1.60 7.06
CA LEU A 226 -10.84 1.11 6.46
C LEU A 226 -9.64 2.00 6.77
N ASN A 227 -9.83 3.33 6.74
CA ASN A 227 -8.81 4.31 7.14
C ASN A 227 -8.46 4.21 8.63
N PHE A 228 -9.47 4.00 9.48
CA PHE A 228 -9.26 3.68 10.89
C PHE A 228 -8.46 2.38 11.04
N GLY A 229 -8.78 1.35 10.25
CA GLY A 229 -8.05 0.09 10.27
C GLY A 229 -6.58 0.18 9.90
N ILE A 230 -6.22 0.88 8.82
CA ILE A 230 -4.79 1.07 8.46
C ILE A 230 -4.04 1.89 9.51
N MET A 231 -4.70 2.88 10.10
CA MET A 231 -4.13 3.68 11.18
C MET A 231 -3.86 2.80 12.40
N CYS A 232 -4.84 2.00 12.85
CA CYS A 232 -4.65 1.02 13.93
C CYS A 232 -3.52 0.03 13.62
N LEU A 233 -3.48 -0.53 12.42
CA LEU A 233 -2.44 -1.47 12.00
C LEU A 233 -1.03 -0.87 12.16
N HIS A 234 -0.86 0.40 11.78
CA HIS A 234 0.44 1.08 11.85
C HIS A 234 0.75 1.64 13.25
N ILE A 235 -0.27 1.98 14.05
CA ILE A 235 -0.06 2.25 15.48
C ILE A 235 0.52 1.01 16.15
N LEU A 236 -0.14 -0.16 15.95
CA LEU A 236 0.30 -1.44 16.48
C LEU A 236 1.72 -1.79 16.02
N LEU A 237 2.00 -1.67 14.72
CA LEU A 237 3.34 -1.94 14.19
C LEU A 237 4.40 -1.10 14.90
N MET A 238 4.22 0.22 14.93
CA MET A 238 5.24 1.12 15.46
C MET A 238 5.37 1.01 16.99
N SER A 239 4.26 0.88 17.72
CA SER A 239 4.32 0.73 19.17
C SER A 239 5.02 -0.58 19.56
N SER A 240 4.67 -1.69 18.89
CA SER A 240 5.27 -2.99 19.18
C SER A 240 6.74 -3.02 18.77
N PHE A 241 7.15 -2.36 17.69
CA PHE A 241 8.56 -2.24 17.30
C PHE A 241 9.41 -1.40 18.25
N VAL A 242 8.82 -0.47 19.01
CA VAL A 242 9.54 0.22 20.10
C VAL A 242 9.79 -0.73 21.27
N ALA A 243 8.84 -1.61 21.59
CA ALA A 243 8.92 -2.51 22.74
C ALA A 243 9.70 -3.81 22.47
N LEU A 244 9.61 -4.37 21.26
CA LEU A 244 10.12 -5.70 20.91
C LEU A 244 11.64 -5.88 21.06
N PRO A 245 12.51 -4.98 20.55
CA PRO A 245 13.97 -5.14 20.72
C PRO A 245 14.36 -5.22 22.19
N LEU A 246 13.78 -4.34 23.00
CA LEU A 246 14.04 -4.26 24.44
C LEU A 246 13.49 -5.47 25.20
N ALA A 247 12.36 -6.02 24.76
CA ALA A 247 11.81 -7.25 25.30
C ALA A 247 12.69 -8.47 24.96
N MET A 248 13.21 -8.54 23.73
CA MET A 248 14.12 -9.61 23.30
C MET A 248 15.47 -9.56 24.02
N GLU A 249 16.03 -8.37 24.25
CA GLU A 249 17.24 -8.20 25.07
C GLU A 249 17.03 -8.68 26.51
N LYS A 250 15.90 -8.31 27.14
CA LYS A 250 15.52 -8.80 28.47
C LYS A 250 15.33 -10.32 28.50
N ALA A 251 14.97 -10.92 27.37
CA ALA A 251 14.86 -12.37 27.19
C ALA A 251 16.20 -13.05 26.85
N GLY A 252 17.30 -12.30 26.80
CA GLY A 252 18.65 -12.82 26.59
C GLY A 252 19.15 -12.83 25.13
N LEU A 253 18.41 -12.24 24.19
CA LEU A 253 18.83 -12.16 22.78
C LEU A 253 19.58 -10.84 22.50
N ALA A 254 20.81 -10.94 22.04
CA ALA A 254 21.64 -9.78 21.73
C ALA A 254 21.04 -8.92 20.59
N ALA A 255 21.18 -7.60 20.68
CA ALA A 255 20.68 -6.65 19.67
C ALA A 255 21.19 -6.97 18.24
N SER A 256 22.43 -7.48 18.14
CA SER A 256 23.05 -7.90 16.88
C SER A 256 22.36 -9.10 16.23
N GLU A 257 21.52 -9.84 16.95
CA GLU A 257 20.81 -11.04 16.46
C GLU A 257 19.33 -10.77 16.19
N HIS A 258 18.78 -9.62 16.61
CA HIS A 258 17.35 -9.28 16.43
C HIS A 258 16.92 -9.32 14.96
N TRP A 259 17.81 -8.93 14.03
CA TRP A 259 17.51 -8.95 12.60
C TRP A 259 17.18 -10.36 12.08
N ILE A 260 17.73 -11.41 12.69
CA ILE A 260 17.46 -12.81 12.31
C ILE A 260 16.00 -13.14 12.62
N VAL A 261 15.52 -12.77 13.82
CA VAL A 261 14.13 -12.98 14.22
C VAL A 261 13.18 -12.24 13.28
N TYR A 262 13.44 -10.96 13.00
CA TYR A 262 12.61 -10.18 12.09
C TYR A 262 12.62 -10.73 10.67
N LEU A 263 13.78 -11.10 10.13
CA LEU A 263 13.91 -11.64 8.77
C LEU A 263 13.16 -12.96 8.62
N VAL A 264 13.41 -13.91 9.52
CA VAL A 264 12.80 -15.25 9.45
C VAL A 264 11.29 -15.14 9.61
N THR A 265 10.80 -14.43 10.63
CA THR A 265 9.36 -14.33 10.89
C THR A 265 8.61 -13.60 9.77
N MET A 266 9.23 -12.60 9.15
CA MET A 266 8.69 -11.90 7.99
C MET A 266 8.64 -12.79 6.74
N LEU A 267 9.73 -13.53 6.43
CA LEU A 267 9.76 -14.45 5.29
C LEU A 267 8.72 -15.57 5.41
N VAL A 268 8.57 -16.15 6.60
CA VAL A 268 7.52 -17.14 6.89
C VAL A 268 6.13 -16.52 6.71
N SER A 269 5.96 -15.27 7.11
CA SER A 269 4.69 -14.54 6.95
C SER A 269 4.33 -14.27 5.49
N PHE A 270 5.31 -14.00 4.62
CA PHE A 270 5.05 -13.84 3.18
C PHE A 270 4.51 -15.12 2.54
N ALA A 271 4.98 -16.28 2.99
CA ALA A 271 4.41 -17.57 2.54
C ALA A 271 2.94 -17.71 2.96
N ALA A 272 2.56 -17.19 4.14
CA ALA A 272 1.18 -17.21 4.61
C ALA A 272 0.26 -16.23 3.85
N VAL A 273 0.77 -15.11 3.32
CA VAL A 273 -0.04 -14.12 2.58
C VAL A 273 -0.80 -14.74 1.41
N VAL A 274 -0.12 -15.57 0.62
CA VAL A 274 -0.67 -16.15 -0.62
C VAL A 274 -1.93 -17.00 -0.41
N PRO A 275 -1.93 -18.04 0.45
CA PRO A 275 -3.13 -18.87 0.66
C PRO A 275 -4.30 -18.08 1.23
N PHE A 276 -4.07 -17.14 2.16
CA PHE A 276 -5.15 -16.33 2.73
C PHE A 276 -5.79 -15.39 1.71
N ILE A 277 -5.00 -14.76 0.83
CA ILE A 277 -5.54 -13.92 -0.25
C ILE A 277 -6.34 -14.76 -1.24
N ILE A 278 -5.80 -15.91 -1.66
CA ILE A 278 -6.50 -16.82 -2.57
C ILE A 278 -7.81 -17.26 -1.93
N TYR A 279 -7.81 -17.63 -0.65
CA TYR A 279 -9.00 -18.03 0.07
C TYR A 279 -10.03 -16.89 0.15
N ALA A 280 -9.59 -15.69 0.54
CA ALA A 280 -10.43 -14.51 0.69
C ALA A 280 -11.14 -14.14 -0.62
N GLU A 281 -10.44 -14.15 -1.75
CA GLU A 281 -10.99 -13.79 -3.05
C GLU A 281 -11.77 -14.93 -3.70
N LYS A 282 -11.21 -16.16 -3.76
CA LYS A 282 -11.84 -17.31 -4.44
C LYS A 282 -13.14 -17.72 -3.76
N TYR A 283 -13.16 -17.77 -2.43
CA TYR A 283 -14.35 -18.19 -1.67
C TYR A 283 -15.24 -17.01 -1.25
N ARG A 284 -14.90 -15.78 -1.65
CA ARG A 284 -15.63 -14.56 -1.30
C ARG A 284 -15.84 -14.43 0.22
N ARG A 285 -14.76 -14.60 0.97
CA ARG A 285 -14.71 -14.53 2.44
C ARG A 285 -13.84 -13.36 2.92
N MET A 286 -13.80 -12.25 2.18
CA MET A 286 -12.93 -11.10 2.46
C MET A 286 -13.12 -10.54 3.88
N LYS A 287 -14.37 -10.33 4.33
CA LYS A 287 -14.65 -9.85 5.69
C LYS A 287 -14.21 -10.86 6.76
N GLN A 288 -14.35 -12.16 6.51
CA GLN A 288 -13.94 -13.18 7.47
C GLN A 288 -12.43 -13.20 7.64
N VAL A 289 -11.67 -13.15 6.53
CA VAL A 289 -10.20 -13.07 6.59
C VAL A 289 -9.76 -11.77 7.25
N PHE A 290 -10.38 -10.65 6.90
CA PHE A 290 -10.11 -9.36 7.55
C PHE A 290 -10.31 -9.43 9.07
N MET A 291 -11.48 -9.87 9.53
CA MET A 291 -11.79 -9.97 10.97
C MET A 291 -10.89 -11.00 11.67
N GLY A 292 -10.56 -12.10 11.00
CA GLY A 292 -9.62 -13.10 11.47
C GLY A 292 -8.23 -12.52 11.69
N CYS A 293 -7.71 -11.72 10.75
CA CYS A 293 -6.42 -11.04 10.91
C CYS A 293 -6.43 -10.06 12.09
N VAL A 294 -7.49 -9.28 12.29
CA VAL A 294 -7.59 -8.40 13.47
C VAL A 294 -7.60 -9.21 14.78
N ALA A 295 -8.31 -10.34 14.80
CA ALA A 295 -8.31 -11.24 15.96
C ALA A 295 -6.92 -11.87 16.19
N VAL A 296 -6.20 -12.25 15.14
CA VAL A 296 -4.82 -12.75 15.26
C VAL A 296 -3.88 -11.67 15.78
N LEU A 297 -4.04 -10.41 15.35
CA LEU A 297 -3.27 -9.29 15.93
C LEU A 297 -3.56 -9.11 17.42
N PHE A 298 -4.82 -9.20 17.84
CA PHE A 298 -5.19 -9.20 19.25
C PHE A 298 -4.50 -10.34 20.01
N CYS A 299 -4.58 -11.58 19.50
CA CYS A 299 -3.92 -12.73 20.10
C CYS A 299 -2.39 -12.59 20.13
N ALA A 300 -1.79 -11.99 19.10
CA ALA A 300 -0.37 -11.72 19.05
C ALA A 300 0.06 -10.75 20.15
N GLU A 301 -0.64 -9.63 20.33
CA GLU A 301 -0.38 -8.66 21.39
C GLU A 301 -0.59 -9.25 22.79
N VAL A 302 -1.64 -10.06 22.99
CA VAL A 302 -1.85 -10.79 24.25
C VAL A 302 -0.73 -11.80 24.51
N LEU A 303 -0.28 -12.54 23.49
CA LEU A 303 0.83 -13.48 23.62
C LEU A 303 2.14 -12.76 23.95
N LEU A 304 2.43 -11.64 23.29
CA LEU A 304 3.60 -10.81 23.58
C LEU A 304 3.59 -10.28 25.02
N TRP A 305 2.42 -9.84 25.50
CA TRP A 305 2.24 -9.42 26.88
C TRP A 305 2.50 -10.57 27.88
N LEU A 306 1.85 -11.71 27.68
CA LEU A 306 1.95 -12.87 28.58
C LEU A 306 3.33 -13.55 28.54
N SER A 307 4.08 -13.38 27.46
CA SER A 307 5.41 -13.99 27.30
C SER A 307 6.43 -13.45 28.30
N GLY A 308 6.27 -12.22 28.80
CA GLY A 308 7.25 -11.61 29.70
C GLY A 308 8.66 -11.62 29.10
N ALA A 309 9.59 -12.33 29.75
CA ALA A 309 10.97 -12.51 29.28
C ALA A 309 11.22 -13.88 28.59
N HIS A 310 10.18 -14.61 28.20
CA HIS A 310 10.31 -15.90 27.52
C HIS A 310 10.52 -15.71 26.00
N LEU A 311 11.77 -15.88 25.54
CA LEU A 311 12.18 -15.58 24.16
C LEU A 311 11.32 -16.25 23.08
N TRP A 312 11.07 -17.56 23.20
CA TRP A 312 10.25 -18.28 22.21
C TRP A 312 8.79 -17.84 22.19
N GLY A 313 8.28 -17.35 23.31
CA GLY A 313 6.94 -16.75 23.40
C GLY A 313 6.88 -15.43 22.63
N ILE A 314 7.93 -14.60 22.78
CA ILE A 314 8.08 -13.36 22.01
C ILE A 314 8.17 -13.66 20.51
N ILE A 315 9.02 -14.61 20.10
CA ILE A 315 9.17 -15.00 18.68
C ILE A 315 7.84 -15.51 18.11
N ALA A 316 7.09 -16.33 18.85
CA ALA A 316 5.76 -16.79 18.44
C ALA A 316 4.76 -15.63 18.30
N GLY A 317 4.78 -14.67 19.23
CA GLY A 317 3.97 -13.45 19.16
C GLY A 317 4.29 -12.60 17.93
N VAL A 318 5.58 -12.37 17.67
CA VAL A 318 6.06 -11.66 16.46
C VAL A 318 5.65 -12.39 15.18
N GLN A 319 5.71 -13.73 15.16
CA GLN A 319 5.30 -14.52 14.00
C GLN A 319 3.80 -14.36 13.69
N LEU A 320 2.94 -14.42 14.72
CA LEU A 320 1.50 -14.19 14.58
C LEU A 320 1.22 -12.76 14.11
N PHE A 321 1.93 -11.79 14.70
CA PHE A 321 1.80 -10.38 14.33
C PHE A 321 2.09 -10.18 12.84
N PHE A 322 3.25 -10.62 12.35
CA PHE A 322 3.61 -10.42 10.94
C PHE A 322 2.72 -11.18 9.98
N MET A 323 2.21 -12.35 10.36
CA MET A 323 1.30 -13.11 9.50
C MET A 323 0.01 -12.32 9.26
N ALA A 324 -0.60 -11.79 10.32
CA ALA A 324 -1.79 -10.97 10.21
C ALA A 324 -1.49 -9.60 9.57
N PHE A 325 -0.38 -8.97 9.94
CA PHE A 325 0.05 -7.67 9.40
C PHE A 325 0.19 -7.73 7.87
N ASN A 326 0.94 -8.68 7.34
CA ASN A 326 1.22 -8.75 5.91
C ASN A 326 -0.03 -9.08 5.07
N VAL A 327 -0.92 -9.94 5.59
CA VAL A 327 -2.22 -10.20 4.94
C VAL A 327 -3.07 -8.93 4.95
N MET A 328 -3.14 -8.23 6.09
CA MET A 328 -3.93 -7.03 6.24
C MET A 328 -3.43 -5.87 5.38
N GLU A 329 -2.11 -5.72 5.27
CA GLU A 329 -1.45 -4.71 4.44
C GLU A 329 -1.77 -4.89 2.95
N ALA A 330 -2.04 -6.12 2.51
CA ALA A 330 -2.53 -6.39 1.16
C ALA A 330 -4.03 -6.09 1.00
N ILE A 331 -4.83 -6.43 2.01
CA ILE A 331 -6.30 -6.36 1.94
C ILE A 331 -6.81 -4.92 2.05
N LEU A 332 -6.32 -4.12 2.99
CA LEU A 332 -6.80 -2.76 3.24
C LEU A 332 -6.77 -1.85 2.00
N PRO A 333 -5.64 -1.67 1.30
CA PRO A 333 -5.61 -0.82 0.10
C PRO A 333 -6.44 -1.40 -1.04
N SER A 334 -6.54 -2.74 -1.15
CA SER A 334 -7.44 -3.39 -2.12
C SER A 334 -8.92 -3.05 -1.85
N LEU A 335 -9.35 -3.09 -0.58
CA LEU A 335 -10.71 -2.72 -0.18
C LEU A 335 -10.98 -1.23 -0.38
N ILE A 336 -10.04 -0.35 -0.01
CA ILE A 336 -10.12 1.09 -0.31
C ILE A 336 -10.33 1.28 -1.81
N SER A 337 -9.53 0.60 -2.64
CA SER A 337 -9.67 0.68 -4.08
C SER A 337 -11.03 0.20 -4.60
N LYS A 338 -11.59 -0.89 -4.07
CA LYS A 338 -12.85 -1.48 -4.54
C LYS A 338 -14.06 -0.63 -4.11
N GLU A 339 -13.99 0.01 -2.94
CA GLU A 339 -15.05 0.86 -2.40
C GLU A 339 -14.95 2.33 -2.82
N SER A 340 -13.85 2.72 -3.47
CA SER A 340 -13.64 4.09 -3.94
C SER A 340 -14.54 4.43 -5.12
N PRO A 341 -15.17 5.63 -5.13
CA PRO A 341 -15.86 6.12 -6.31
C PRO A 341 -14.95 6.17 -7.53
N ALA A 342 -15.52 5.90 -8.71
CA ALA A 342 -14.81 6.06 -9.98
C ALA A 342 -14.26 7.50 -10.11
N GLY A 343 -13.03 7.63 -10.59
CA GLY A 343 -12.35 8.93 -10.75
C GLY A 343 -11.78 9.57 -9.48
N TYR A 344 -12.05 9.04 -8.28
CA TYR A 344 -11.54 9.58 -7.00
C TYR A 344 -10.65 8.60 -6.22
N LYS A 345 -10.13 7.57 -6.91
CA LYS A 345 -9.25 6.58 -6.30
C LYS A 345 -7.94 7.18 -5.78
N GLY A 346 -7.36 8.17 -6.48
CA GLY A 346 -6.15 8.85 -6.02
C GLY A 346 -6.41 9.60 -4.71
N THR A 347 -7.54 10.27 -4.62
CA THR A 347 -8.01 10.93 -3.39
C THR A 347 -8.21 9.93 -2.25
N ALA A 348 -8.92 8.82 -2.49
CA ALA A 348 -9.17 7.81 -1.46
C ALA A 348 -7.87 7.12 -0.99
N MET A 349 -6.97 6.80 -1.91
CA MET A 349 -5.62 6.31 -1.58
C MET A 349 -4.78 7.36 -0.85
N GLY A 350 -4.98 8.65 -1.15
CA GLY A 350 -4.37 9.77 -0.44
C GLY A 350 -4.79 9.82 1.03
N VAL A 351 -6.10 9.72 1.30
CA VAL A 351 -6.62 9.63 2.68
C VAL A 351 -6.08 8.39 3.38
N TYR A 352 -6.11 7.22 2.72
CA TYR A 352 -5.56 5.97 3.24
C TYR A 352 -4.09 6.09 3.65
N SER A 353 -3.22 6.57 2.76
CA SER A 353 -1.80 6.76 3.07
C SER A 353 -1.59 7.81 4.16
N THR A 354 -2.43 8.85 4.24
CA THR A 354 -2.33 9.84 5.32
C THR A 354 -2.68 9.22 6.66
N SER A 355 -3.77 8.44 6.73
CA SER A 355 -4.14 7.66 7.92
C SER A 355 -3.05 6.66 8.32
N GLN A 356 -2.39 6.04 7.34
CA GLN A 356 -1.21 5.17 7.56
C GLN A 356 -0.08 5.93 8.26
N PHE A 357 0.34 7.10 7.75
CA PHE A 357 1.42 7.90 8.36
C PHE A 357 1.06 8.50 9.71
N ILE A 358 -0.20 8.93 9.89
CA ILE A 358 -0.71 9.33 11.21
C ILE A 358 -0.59 8.16 12.20
N GLY A 359 -0.96 6.95 11.76
CA GLY A 359 -0.81 5.74 12.57
C GLY A 359 0.63 5.47 12.97
N VAL A 360 1.58 5.61 12.03
CA VAL A 360 3.02 5.49 12.30
C VAL A 360 3.49 6.51 13.35
N ALA A 361 3.10 7.79 13.19
CA ALA A 361 3.50 8.87 14.09
C ALA A 361 2.94 8.68 15.51
N ILE A 362 1.65 8.36 15.62
CA ILE A 362 0.99 8.08 16.90
C ILE A 362 1.61 6.82 17.52
N GLY A 363 1.79 5.74 16.77
CA GLY A 363 2.33 4.49 17.30
C GLY A 363 3.75 4.61 17.84
N GLY A 364 4.63 5.33 17.13
CA GLY A 364 5.99 5.57 17.59
C GLY A 364 6.04 6.43 18.87
N SER A 365 5.32 7.54 18.89
CA SER A 365 5.29 8.45 20.05
C SER A 365 4.56 7.86 21.27
N LEU A 366 3.37 7.30 21.07
CA LEU A 366 2.59 6.64 22.11
C LEU A 366 3.30 5.39 22.63
N GLY A 367 3.89 4.59 21.73
CA GLY A 367 4.66 3.40 22.11
C GLY A 367 5.85 3.72 23.01
N GLY A 368 6.64 4.76 22.65
CA GLY A 368 7.74 5.23 23.49
C GLY A 368 7.27 5.77 24.84
N TRP A 369 6.21 6.56 24.87
CA TRP A 369 5.63 7.08 26.12
C TRP A 369 5.12 5.96 27.04
N LEU A 370 4.33 5.02 26.52
CA LEU A 370 3.82 3.87 27.28
C LEU A 370 4.96 2.98 27.78
N TYR A 371 5.99 2.74 26.96
CA TYR A 371 7.18 1.99 27.38
C TYR A 371 7.89 2.68 28.55
N GLY A 372 7.99 4.01 28.54
CA GLY A 372 8.61 4.78 29.62
C GLY A 372 7.89 4.66 30.97
N LEU A 373 6.58 4.38 30.98
CA LEU A 373 5.78 4.27 32.21
C LEU A 373 5.96 2.91 32.91
N GLN A 374 5.79 1.80 32.18
CA GLN A 374 5.78 0.45 32.76
C GLN A 374 6.44 -0.62 31.85
N GLY A 375 7.26 -0.19 30.89
CA GLY A 375 7.97 -1.08 29.97
C GLY A 375 7.10 -1.73 28.90
N ALA A 376 7.64 -2.78 28.28
CA ALA A 376 7.03 -3.45 27.11
C ALA A 376 5.62 -4.01 27.38
N GLY A 377 5.34 -4.49 28.60
CA GLY A 377 4.05 -5.08 28.94
C GLY A 377 2.88 -4.11 28.75
N LEU A 378 3.04 -2.84 29.15
CA LEU A 378 2.00 -1.82 28.97
C LEU A 378 1.74 -1.49 27.50
N VAL A 379 2.81 -1.49 26.68
CA VAL A 379 2.69 -1.30 25.23
C VAL A 379 1.86 -2.40 24.60
N PHE A 380 2.15 -3.67 24.93
CA PHE A 380 1.40 -4.82 24.39
C PHE A 380 -0.05 -4.88 24.90
N ILE A 381 -0.31 -4.54 26.16
CA ILE A 381 -1.70 -4.40 26.67
C ILE A 381 -2.45 -3.32 25.89
N ALA A 382 -1.85 -2.14 25.71
CA ALA A 382 -2.47 -1.06 24.95
C ALA A 382 -2.71 -1.47 23.48
N GLY A 383 -1.78 -2.23 22.89
CA GLY A 383 -1.93 -2.84 21.58
C GLY A 383 -3.11 -3.81 21.51
N ALA A 384 -3.25 -4.71 22.49
CA ALA A 384 -4.39 -5.62 22.58
C ALA A 384 -5.73 -4.85 22.70
N VAL A 385 -5.78 -3.81 23.53
CA VAL A 385 -6.98 -2.95 23.65
C VAL A 385 -7.30 -2.27 22.31
N LEU A 386 -6.30 -1.73 21.62
CA LEU A 386 -6.49 -1.10 20.31
C LEU A 386 -6.98 -2.10 19.26
N ALA A 387 -6.41 -3.31 19.23
CA ALA A 387 -6.85 -4.38 18.34
C ALA A 387 -8.30 -4.82 18.64
N ALA A 388 -8.70 -4.87 19.91
CA ALA A 388 -10.07 -5.17 20.31
C ALA A 388 -11.05 -4.07 19.87
N VAL A 389 -10.69 -2.79 20.06
CA VAL A 389 -11.49 -1.65 19.56
C VAL A 389 -11.62 -1.72 18.04
N TRP A 390 -10.52 -2.00 17.34
CA TRP A 390 -10.52 -2.16 15.89
C TRP A 390 -11.42 -3.31 15.43
N PHE A 391 -11.40 -4.45 16.14
CA PHE A 391 -12.30 -5.57 15.87
C PHE A 391 -13.77 -5.17 16.01
N LEU A 392 -14.13 -4.47 17.09
CA LEU A 392 -15.49 -3.99 17.32
C LEU A 392 -15.96 -3.04 16.21
N VAL A 393 -15.15 -2.05 15.85
CA VAL A 393 -15.46 -1.12 14.75
C VAL A 393 -15.65 -1.87 13.43
N SER A 394 -14.76 -2.84 13.15
CA SER A 394 -14.77 -3.60 11.89
C SER A 394 -15.91 -4.62 11.79
N SER A 395 -16.41 -5.11 12.92
CA SER A 395 -17.55 -6.05 12.96
C SER A 395 -18.80 -5.48 12.26
N THR A 396 -18.97 -4.15 12.36
CA THR A 396 -20.08 -3.39 11.75
C THR A 396 -19.87 -3.04 10.27
N MET A 397 -18.78 -3.52 9.64
CA MET A 397 -18.55 -3.31 8.21
C MET A 397 -19.45 -4.22 7.36
N LYS A 398 -19.97 -3.66 6.27
CA LYS A 398 -20.69 -4.44 5.25
C LYS A 398 -19.67 -5.08 4.31
N GLU A 399 -19.98 -6.26 3.80
CA GLU A 399 -19.13 -6.91 2.80
C GLU A 399 -19.13 -6.11 1.49
N PRO A 400 -17.97 -5.98 0.82
CA PRO A 400 -17.89 -5.39 -0.50
C PRO A 400 -18.73 -6.18 -1.53
N PRO A 401 -19.29 -5.52 -2.54
CA PRO A 401 -19.88 -6.23 -3.66
C PRO A 401 -18.82 -7.08 -4.38
N TYR A 402 -19.10 -8.37 -4.54
CA TYR A 402 -18.22 -9.30 -5.25
C TYR A 402 -18.49 -9.24 -6.75
N VAL A 403 -18.00 -8.18 -7.39
CA VAL A 403 -18.06 -8.03 -8.84
C VAL A 403 -16.69 -8.27 -9.47
N SER A 404 -16.68 -8.81 -10.68
CA SER A 404 -15.50 -9.02 -11.51
C SER A 404 -15.64 -8.17 -12.76
N SER A 405 -14.54 -7.55 -13.20
CA SER A 405 -14.53 -6.77 -14.43
C SER A 405 -14.18 -7.68 -15.61
N LEU A 406 -15.11 -7.81 -16.54
CA LEU A 406 -14.94 -8.53 -17.80
C LEU A 406 -14.85 -7.55 -18.95
N ARG A 407 -13.87 -7.80 -19.83
CA ARG A 407 -13.81 -7.19 -21.17
C ARG A 407 -14.30 -8.22 -22.17
N ILE A 408 -15.31 -7.86 -22.94
CA ILE A 408 -15.90 -8.67 -24.00
C ILE A 408 -15.64 -7.95 -25.32
N THR A 409 -14.93 -8.61 -26.25
CA THR A 409 -14.72 -8.08 -27.59
C THR A 409 -16.02 -8.17 -28.38
N LEU A 410 -16.39 -7.08 -29.06
CA LEU A 410 -17.63 -6.95 -29.81
C LEU A 410 -17.38 -7.11 -31.32
N SER A 411 -18.35 -7.70 -32.02
CA SER A 411 -18.41 -7.66 -33.49
C SER A 411 -18.78 -6.25 -33.98
N GLU A 412 -18.54 -5.94 -35.26
CA GLU A 412 -18.93 -4.63 -35.81
C GLU A 412 -20.44 -4.38 -35.77
N LEU A 413 -21.25 -5.44 -35.82
CA LEU A 413 -22.71 -5.37 -35.68
C LEU A 413 -23.09 -5.03 -34.22
N ALA A 414 -22.47 -5.71 -33.26
CA ALA A 414 -22.72 -5.48 -31.83
C ALA A 414 -22.29 -4.07 -31.37
N VAL A 415 -21.22 -3.50 -31.94
CA VAL A 415 -20.79 -2.12 -31.65
C VAL A 415 -21.83 -1.08 -32.11
N LYS A 416 -22.56 -1.37 -33.19
CA LYS A 416 -23.58 -0.45 -33.74
C LYS A 416 -24.94 -0.57 -33.06
N ASP A 417 -25.15 -1.58 -32.23
CA ASP A 417 -26.41 -1.77 -31.50
C ASP A 417 -26.48 -0.84 -30.27
N SER A 418 -27.27 0.23 -30.40
CA SER A 418 -27.53 1.17 -29.30
C SER A 418 -28.26 0.55 -28.10
N ALA A 419 -28.93 -0.59 -28.27
CA ALA A 419 -29.63 -1.29 -27.19
C ALA A 419 -28.73 -2.28 -26.43
N LEU A 420 -27.54 -2.61 -26.94
CA LEU A 420 -26.66 -3.62 -26.36
C LEU A 420 -26.32 -3.33 -24.89
N GLU A 421 -25.99 -2.08 -24.57
CA GLU A 421 -25.65 -1.68 -23.20
C GLU A 421 -26.80 -1.92 -22.23
N SER A 422 -28.03 -1.53 -22.61
CA SER A 422 -29.23 -1.73 -21.80
C SER A 422 -29.55 -3.22 -21.62
N ARG A 423 -29.38 -4.04 -22.67
CA ARG A 423 -29.58 -5.50 -22.58
C ARG A 423 -28.56 -6.16 -21.65
N LEU A 424 -27.30 -5.71 -21.69
CA LEU A 424 -26.27 -6.18 -20.77
C LEU A 424 -26.61 -5.80 -19.33
N LYS A 425 -27.01 -4.55 -19.06
CA LYS A 425 -27.45 -4.11 -17.72
C LYS A 425 -28.67 -4.86 -17.19
N ALA A 426 -29.54 -5.34 -18.08
CA ALA A 426 -30.72 -6.10 -17.71
C ALA A 426 -30.42 -7.56 -17.34
N GLN A 427 -29.22 -8.08 -17.62
CA GLN A 427 -28.88 -9.46 -17.29
C GLN A 427 -28.71 -9.65 -15.77
N PRO A 428 -29.28 -10.74 -15.20
CA PRO A 428 -29.06 -11.08 -13.80
C PRO A 428 -27.56 -11.19 -13.48
N GLY A 429 -27.13 -10.53 -12.40
CA GLY A 429 -25.72 -10.50 -12.00
C GLY A 429 -24.87 -9.43 -12.68
N VAL A 430 -25.38 -8.67 -13.66
CA VAL A 430 -24.65 -7.52 -14.20
C VAL A 430 -24.91 -6.29 -13.32
N ALA A 431 -23.85 -5.80 -12.66
CA ALA A 431 -23.91 -4.62 -11.81
C ALA A 431 -23.74 -3.33 -12.61
N GLU A 432 -22.90 -3.37 -13.65
CA GLU A 432 -22.61 -2.22 -14.51
C GLU A 432 -22.17 -2.75 -15.89
N ALA A 433 -22.56 -2.07 -16.96
CA ALA A 433 -22.08 -2.36 -18.31
C ALA A 433 -21.89 -1.04 -19.07
N ILE A 434 -20.81 -0.96 -19.84
CA ILE A 434 -20.53 0.16 -20.73
C ILE A 434 -19.97 -0.38 -22.05
N VAL A 435 -20.47 0.14 -23.16
CA VAL A 435 -19.95 -0.17 -24.50
C VAL A 435 -18.98 0.94 -24.90
N VAL A 436 -17.78 0.56 -25.33
CA VAL A 436 -16.75 1.48 -25.83
C VAL A 436 -16.51 1.18 -27.31
N PRO A 437 -17.20 1.89 -28.23
CA PRO A 437 -17.15 1.61 -29.66
C PRO A 437 -15.75 1.69 -30.26
N GLU A 438 -14.95 2.65 -29.79
CA GLU A 438 -13.57 2.93 -30.22
C GLU A 438 -12.66 1.70 -30.01
N GLU A 439 -12.89 0.95 -28.94
CA GLU A 439 -12.12 -0.25 -28.59
C GLU A 439 -12.77 -1.56 -29.08
N ARG A 440 -13.90 -1.46 -29.80
CA ARG A 440 -14.75 -2.61 -30.17
C ARG A 440 -14.98 -3.56 -28.98
N SER A 441 -15.27 -2.99 -27.81
CA SER A 441 -15.31 -3.76 -26.55
C SER A 441 -16.45 -3.30 -25.64
N ALA A 442 -17.05 -4.24 -24.91
CA ALA A 442 -17.92 -3.97 -23.77
C ALA A 442 -17.18 -4.29 -22.47
N TYR A 443 -17.28 -3.39 -21.51
CA TYR A 443 -16.78 -3.57 -20.16
C TYR A 443 -17.95 -3.80 -19.22
N VAL A 444 -17.97 -4.97 -18.58
CA VAL A 444 -19.09 -5.42 -17.76
C VAL A 444 -18.59 -5.78 -16.37
N LYS A 445 -19.19 -5.21 -15.33
CA LYS A 445 -19.00 -5.63 -13.94
C LYS A 445 -20.06 -6.66 -13.58
N VAL A 446 -19.62 -7.85 -13.20
CA VAL A 446 -20.50 -8.99 -13.04
C VAL A 446 -20.31 -9.68 -11.70
N ASP A 447 -21.40 -10.09 -11.08
CA ASP A 447 -21.39 -11.08 -10.02
C ASP A 447 -21.21 -12.48 -10.66
N THR A 448 -19.99 -13.00 -10.53
CA THR A 448 -19.60 -14.32 -11.10
C THR A 448 -20.32 -15.54 -10.50
N LYS A 449 -21.18 -15.35 -9.47
CA LYS A 449 -22.06 -16.42 -8.96
C LYS A 449 -23.40 -16.47 -9.70
N GLN A 450 -23.82 -15.36 -10.30
CA GLN A 450 -25.10 -15.23 -10.97
C GLN A 450 -24.96 -15.30 -12.49
N THR A 451 -23.85 -14.81 -13.04
CA THR A 451 -23.56 -14.89 -14.47
C THR A 451 -22.08 -15.17 -14.74
N ASN A 452 -21.74 -15.51 -15.98
CA ASN A 452 -20.36 -15.78 -16.39
C ASN A 452 -20.07 -15.21 -17.79
N ARG A 453 -18.79 -15.17 -18.16
CA ARG A 453 -18.31 -14.68 -19.47
C ARG A 453 -19.05 -15.33 -20.64
N GLY A 454 -19.19 -16.66 -20.63
CA GLY A 454 -19.80 -17.39 -21.74
C GLY A 454 -21.27 -17.00 -21.99
N GLN A 455 -22.04 -16.75 -20.94
CA GLN A 455 -23.42 -16.27 -21.06
C GLN A 455 -23.50 -14.86 -21.67
N LEU A 456 -22.60 -13.97 -21.26
CA LEU A 456 -22.58 -12.59 -21.77
C LEU A 456 -22.02 -12.52 -23.19
N GLU A 457 -21.01 -13.31 -23.51
CA GLU A 457 -20.50 -13.47 -24.88
C GLU A 457 -21.56 -14.07 -25.80
N ALA A 458 -22.35 -15.05 -25.33
CA ALA A 458 -23.47 -15.58 -26.10
C ALA A 458 -24.54 -14.51 -26.40
N LEU A 459 -24.86 -13.64 -25.43
CA LEU A 459 -25.80 -12.52 -25.61
C LEU A 459 -25.29 -11.45 -26.58
N VAL A 460 -23.98 -11.18 -26.56
CA VAL A 460 -23.34 -10.25 -27.49
C VAL A 460 -23.32 -10.83 -28.90
N ASN A 461 -23.00 -12.12 -29.03
CA ASN A 461 -22.85 -12.81 -30.31
C ASN A 461 -24.19 -13.22 -30.95
N SER A 462 -25.31 -13.09 -30.23
CA SER A 462 -26.65 -13.29 -30.79
C SER A 462 -27.17 -12.06 -31.54
N LEU A 463 -26.34 -11.04 -31.74
CA LEU A 463 -26.54 -9.87 -32.60
C LEU A 463 -25.78 -10.06 -33.92
#